data_AF-A0A497QA46-F1
#
_entry.id   AF-A0A497QA46-F1
#
_cell.length_a   1.000
_cell.length_b   1.000
_cell.length_c   1.000
_cell.angle_alpha   90.00
_cell.angle_beta   90.00
_cell.angle_gamma   90.00
#
_symmetry.space_group_name_H-M   'P 1'
#
loop_
_entity.id
_entity.type
_entity.pdbx_description
1 polymer ?
#
loop_
_entity_poly.entity_id
_entity_poly.type
_entity_poly.pdbx_seq_one_letter_code
_entity_poly.pdbx_strand_id
1 'polypeptide(L)'
;NIYDEREVLHAIATKANFDTDLELIRRSLGHLLDPASKDGTAGKIIIDATGKDLSLVKPSLPKDVLKKVQRLINSGVMKNKSKNNNYE
;
A
#
# COMPACT_ATOMS: atom_id res chain seq x y z
N ASN A 1 -5.35 2.70 -2.69
CA ASN A 1 -5.25 2.49 -4.15
C ASN A 1 -4.66 1.10 -4.37
N ILE A 2 -5.36 0.20 -5.06
CA ILE A 2 -4.88 -1.18 -5.28
C ILE A 2 -3.72 -1.27 -6.27
N TYR A 3 -3.52 -0.23 -7.09
CA TYR A 3 -2.46 -0.17 -8.09
C TYR A 3 -1.15 0.44 -7.55
N ASP A 4 -1.14 0.94 -6.31
CA ASP A 4 0.09 1.41 -5.65
C ASP A 4 0.56 0.35 -4.66
N GLU A 5 1.61 -0.38 -5.04
CA GLU A 5 2.20 -1.46 -4.24
C GLU A 5 2.54 -1.01 -2.81
N ARG A 6 2.99 0.24 -2.63
CA ARG A 6 3.36 0.76 -1.31
C ARG A 6 2.15 0.86 -0.39
N GLU A 7 0.99 1.23 -0.94
CA GLU A 7 -0.25 1.28 -0.17
C GLU A 7 -0.76 -0.12 0.18
N VAL A 8 -0.62 -1.08 -0.73
CA VAL A 8 -0.98 -2.49 -0.50
C VAL A 8 -0.10 -3.09 0.59
N LEU A 9 1.22 -2.95 0.48
CA LEU A 9 2.18 -3.44 1.47
C LEU A 9 1.96 -2.78 2.84
N HIS A 10 1.72 -1.48 2.88
CA HIS A 10 1.42 -0.78 4.13
C HIS A 10 0.13 -1.32 4.77
N ALA A 11 -0.93 -1.57 3.99
CA ALA A 11 -2.16 -2.14 4.50
C ALA A 11 -1.93 -3.54 5.09
N ILE A 12 -1.24 -4.43 4.37
CA ILE A 12 -0.94 -5.78 4.85
C ILE A 12 -0.11 -5.72 6.15
N ALA A 13 0.92 -4.88 6.20
CA ALA A 13 1.83 -4.82 7.35
C ALA A 13 1.22 -4.19 8.61
N THR A 14 0.22 -3.31 8.48
CA THR A 14 -0.31 -2.52 9.61
C THR A 14 -1.74 -2.87 9.99
N LYS A 15 -2.51 -3.52 9.11
CA LYS A 15 -3.94 -3.80 9.33
C LYS A 15 -4.29 -5.27 9.45
N ALA A 16 -3.44 -6.18 8.96
CA ALA A 16 -3.71 -7.61 9.04
C ALA A 16 -3.14 -8.19 10.34
N ASN A 17 -3.96 -8.93 11.08
CA ASN A 17 -3.49 -9.85 12.10
C ASN A 17 -3.40 -11.26 11.50
N PHE A 18 -2.20 -11.75 11.24
CA PHE A 18 -2.00 -13.03 10.55
C PHE A 18 -2.53 -14.28 11.29
N ASP A 19 -2.87 -14.16 12.58
CA ASP A 19 -3.55 -15.24 13.31
C ASP A 19 -5.04 -15.35 12.95
N THR A 20 -5.71 -14.23 12.69
CA THR A 20 -7.17 -14.18 12.46
C THR A 20 -7.58 -13.82 11.04
N ASP A 21 -6.71 -13.13 10.31
CA ASP A 21 -7.02 -12.51 9.01
C ASP A 21 -6.30 -13.23 7.85
N LEU A 22 -5.67 -14.38 8.12
CA LEU A 22 -5.06 -15.25 7.11
C LEU A 22 -5.85 -16.54 6.98
N GLU A 23 -6.26 -16.86 5.74
CA GLU A 23 -6.88 -18.13 5.41
C GLU A 23 -6.03 -18.89 4.39
N LEU A 24 -5.83 -20.18 4.64
CA LEU A 24 -5.07 -21.07 3.76
C LEU A 24 -5.95 -22.21 3.25
N ILE A 25 -6.23 -22.18 1.95
CA ILE A 25 -6.93 -23.26 1.25
C ILE A 25 -5.87 -24.18 0.64
N ARG A 26 -5.65 -25.36 1.23
CA ARG A 26 -4.51 -26.24 0.89
C ARG A 26 -4.63 -26.98 -0.44
N ARG A 27 -5.87 -27.25 -0.91
CA ARG A 27 -6.14 -28.05 -2.11
C ARG A 27 -7.18 -27.34 -2.97
N SER A 28 -6.69 -26.47 -3.83
CA SER A 28 -7.51 -25.73 -4.77
C SER A 28 -6.96 -25.87 -6.19
N LEU A 29 -7.75 -25.50 -7.19
CA LEU A 29 -7.27 -25.47 -8.57
C LEU A 29 -6.09 -24.50 -8.71
N GLY A 30 -4.97 -25.06 -9.13
CA GLY A 30 -3.74 -24.37 -9.48
C GLY A 30 -3.64 -24.22 -10.99
N HIS A 31 -2.94 -23.18 -11.44
CA HIS A 31 -2.70 -22.99 -12.87
C HIS A 31 -1.71 -24.06 -13.36
N LEU A 32 -1.93 -24.65 -14.54
CA LEU A 32 -1.06 -25.72 -15.07
C LEU A 32 0.36 -25.23 -15.39
N LEU A 33 0.50 -23.96 -15.76
CA LEU A 33 1.80 -23.33 -16.04
C LEU A 33 2.48 -22.76 -14.79
N ASP A 34 1.85 -22.85 -13.61
CA ASP A 34 2.47 -22.40 -12.37
C ASP A 34 3.41 -23.50 -11.84
N PRO A 35 4.73 -23.27 -11.81
CA PRO A 35 5.69 -24.29 -11.35
C PRO A 35 5.55 -24.59 -9.84
N ALA A 36 4.85 -23.75 -9.07
CA ALA A 36 4.53 -24.02 -7.68
C ALA A 36 3.30 -24.93 -7.49
N SER A 37 2.53 -25.17 -8.57
CA SER A 37 1.40 -26.10 -8.60
C SER A 37 1.90 -27.55 -8.73
N LYS A 38 1.19 -28.49 -8.09
CA LYS A 38 1.41 -29.94 -8.27
C LYS A 38 0.18 -30.53 -8.94
N ASP A 39 0.34 -31.05 -10.16
CA ASP A 39 -0.72 -31.73 -10.92
C ASP A 39 -2.02 -30.89 -11.03
N GLY A 40 -1.88 -29.59 -11.30
CA GLY A 40 -3.03 -28.67 -11.40
C GLY A 40 -3.69 -28.34 -10.05
N THR A 41 -3.04 -28.69 -8.94
CA THR A 41 -3.48 -28.38 -7.58
C THR A 41 -2.47 -27.46 -6.88
N ALA A 42 -2.97 -26.40 -6.25
CA ALA A 42 -2.15 -25.47 -5.48
C ALA A 42 -2.84 -25.01 -4.19
N GLY A 43 -2.04 -24.53 -3.25
CA GLY A 43 -2.54 -23.79 -2.09
C GLY A 43 -2.86 -22.34 -2.47
N LYS A 44 -3.92 -21.77 -1.88
CA LYS A 44 -4.21 -20.33 -1.99
C LYS A 44 -4.18 -19.71 -0.60
N ILE A 45 -3.56 -18.54 -0.52
CA ILE A 45 -3.53 -17.72 0.69
C ILE A 45 -4.46 -16.53 0.44
N ILE A 46 -5.31 -16.25 1.41
CA ILE A 46 -6.15 -15.05 1.47
C ILE A 46 -5.70 -14.26 2.69
N ILE A 47 -5.50 -12.95 2.50
CA ILE A 47 -5.11 -12.03 3.58
C ILE A 47 -6.13 -10.90 3.60
N ASP A 48 -6.86 -10.75 4.71
CA ASP A 48 -7.74 -9.61 4.92
C ASP A 48 -6.96 -8.45 5.56
N ALA A 49 -6.65 -7.44 4.74
CA ALA A 49 -5.97 -6.21 5.16
C ALA A 49 -6.90 -5.00 5.15
N THR A 50 -8.22 -5.19 5.22
CA THR A 50 -9.19 -4.09 5.17
C THR A 50 -9.18 -3.23 6.44
N GLY A 51 -8.83 -3.83 7.58
CA GLY A 51 -8.77 -3.19 8.90
C GLY A 51 -10.17 -2.96 9.48
N LYS A 52 -10.41 -3.44 10.70
CA LYS A 52 -11.74 -3.35 11.35
C LYS A 52 -11.91 -2.09 12.20
N ASP A 53 -10.81 -1.45 12.60
CA ASP A 53 -10.83 -0.26 13.44
C ASP A 53 -10.66 1.03 12.62
N LEU A 54 -11.74 1.82 12.57
CA LEU A 54 -11.79 3.12 11.92
C LEU A 54 -11.02 4.21 12.68
N SER A 55 -10.50 3.95 13.88
CA SER A 55 -9.69 4.90 14.64
C SER A 55 -8.30 5.13 14.03
N LEU A 56 -7.80 4.17 13.24
CA LEU A 56 -6.47 4.19 12.61
C LEU A 56 -6.53 4.68 11.15
N VAL A 57 -7.31 5.73 10.88
CA VAL A 57 -7.34 6.34 9.54
C VAL A 57 -5.97 6.91 9.21
N LYS A 58 -5.48 6.63 7.99
CA LYS A 58 -4.26 7.22 7.44
C LYS A 58 -4.30 8.74 7.69
N PRO A 59 -3.33 9.32 8.41
CA PRO A 59 -3.31 10.75 8.64
C PRO A 59 -3.27 11.47 7.30
N SER A 60 -4.16 12.45 7.13
CA SER A 60 -4.26 13.25 5.91
C SER A 60 -4.10 14.72 6.26
N LEU A 61 -3.45 15.46 5.36
CA LEU A 61 -3.32 16.91 5.51
C LEU A 61 -4.64 17.59 5.13
N PRO A 62 -5.01 18.71 5.77
CA PRO A 62 -6.18 19.49 5.38
C PRO A 62 -6.11 19.90 3.90
N LYS A 63 -7.26 19.87 3.21
CA LYS A 63 -7.35 20.14 1.77
C LYS A 63 -6.78 21.52 1.38
N ASP A 64 -6.93 22.51 2.25
CA ASP A 64 -6.44 23.86 1.98
C ASP A 64 -4.92 23.96 2.06
N VAL A 65 -4.29 23.18 2.94
CA VAL A 65 -2.83 23.04 3.01
C VAL A 65 -2.32 22.41 1.72
N LEU A 66 -2.97 21.32 1.26
CA LEU A 66 -2.61 20.64 0.01
C LEU A 66 -2.73 21.60 -1.20
N LYS A 67 -3.81 22.38 -1.29
CA LYS A 67 -3.97 23.40 -2.35
C LYS A 67 -2.87 24.46 -2.32
N LYS A 68 -2.51 24.95 -1.13
CA LYS A 68 -1.46 25.97 -0.98
C LYS A 68 -0.09 25.41 -1.39
N VAL A 69 0.25 24.20 -0.95
CA VAL A 69 1.49 23.51 -1.33
C VAL A 69 1.53 23.27 -2.84
N GLN A 70 0.44 22.80 -3.44
CA GLN A 70 0.36 22.58 -4.89
C GLN A 70 0.63 23.88 -5.68
N ARG A 71 0.08 25.02 -5.23
CA ARG A 71 0.38 26.33 -5.84
C ARG A 71 1.85 26.68 -5.75
N LEU A 72 2.49 26.44 -4.59
CA LEU A 72 3.93 26.71 -4.39
C LEU A 72 4.81 25.82 -5.27
N ILE A 73 4.47 24.54 -5.42
CA ILE A 73 5.18 23.62 -6.31
C ILE A 73 5.05 24.08 -7.78
N ASN A 74 3.84 24.41 -8.22
CA ASN A 74 3.57 24.83 -9.60
C ASN A 74 4.23 26.18 -9.95
N SER A 75 4.29 27.10 -9.00
CA SER A 75 4.98 28.39 -9.16
C SER A 75 6.52 28.29 -9.19
N GLY A 76 7.09 27.09 -8.98
CA GLY A 76 8.54 26.87 -8.98
C GLY A 76 9.27 27.35 -7.71
N VAL A 77 8.57 28.01 -6.78
CA VAL A 77 9.12 28.53 -5.52
C VAL A 77 9.80 27.42 -4.69
N MET A 78 9.27 26.19 -4.72
CA MET A 78 9.87 25.06 -4.01
C MET A 78 11.05 24.40 -4.75
N LYS A 79 11.15 24.54 -6.08
CA LYS A 79 12.31 24.03 -6.84
C LYS A 79 13.57 24.89 -6.59
N ASN A 80 13.38 26.20 -6.38
CA ASN A 80 14.49 27.13 -6.16
C ASN A 80 15.06 27.05 -4.72
N LYS A 81 14.25 26.67 -3.72
CA LYS A 81 14.73 26.51 -2.34
C LYS A 81 15.67 25.31 -2.16
N SER A 82 15.46 24.22 -2.90
CA SER A 82 16.34 23.04 -2.84
C SER A 82 17.75 23.31 -3.38
N LYS A 83 17.89 24.20 -4.38
CA LYS A 83 19.20 24.57 -4.93
C LYS A 83 20.01 25.51 -4.03
N ASN A 84 19.37 26.23 -3.11
CA ASN A 84 20.03 27.21 -2.23
C ASN A 84 20.45 26.65 -0.87
N ASN A 85 20.18 25.38 -0.57
CA ASN A 85 20.59 24.74 0.68
C ASN A 85 21.87 23.88 0.54
N ASN A 86 22.62 24.03 -0.55
CA ASN A 86 23.95 23.45 -0.73
C ASN A 86 25.04 24.51 -0.52
N TYR A 87 25.04 25.18 0.63
CA TYR A 87 26.21 25.92 1.14
C TYR A 87 26.16 25.90 2.66
N GLU A 88 26.91 24.97 3.24
CA GLU A 88 27.76 25.04 4.44
C GLU A 88 27.97 23.62 5.03
#